data_AF-A0A6A5HP43-F1
#
_entry.id   AF-A0A6A5HP43-F1
#
_cell.length_a   1.000
_cell.length_b   1.000
_cell.length_c   1.000
_cell.angle_alpha   90.00
_cell.angle_beta   90.00
_cell.angle_gamma   90.00
#
_symmetry.space_group_name_H-M   'P 1'
#
loop_
_entity.id
_entity.type
_entity.pdbx_description
1 polymer ?
#
loop_
_entity_poly.entity_id
_entity_poly.type
_entity_poly.pdbx_seq_one_letter_code
_entity_poly.pdbx_strand_id
1 'polypeptide(L)'
;MCRTGMRSSTEGKKRVPKSRIQCQKDKRHKTGPIVVRDEVADSEKSTNKVQLKRSRKRQRKESEEKTPNSFKKFTEVVSDAETELEENDDDVKQMDTKRGSSEKENGIMAHAPKLKEETARQSEPSSSKNPPRIKGASKSAVPHPERPSGSTTMLSCCMLDKNISYGTSNRQCKEKDTCRIRKGEEYMCSKAKPEAENICMSCFDTADVYKDKWTKKVNTNNKCEETIDCSECGDSFHRVCALHFEGSFVCKNCSGGERDWILETDPNCEIDVFLADTANKLVNEGNVSVASFTTEKSVTTRTLMPDFYQKDAKKKYGSAVDYVARAIYFFQVVDNISVAFFTMFAQEYHNLAGKSWCVIDYLDSVPWMTSTSKKPSKVYSQLILAYFEHMGKKGFKHGHLWANPPCPGDDYAFNVHPEFQKYLDRNALICWYQSLLEEGRKAGLISNFRNFREESADGKFNKPIDLPVFVKSLWQEVLLATQDKMLVNKEVAYNKINFEKSLEEDYKERAEDNFYIGLCGSQRLKPLPTQNLNPHEILGDRETFLDKCIAENWEFSSLRRAKYSSVGIIGLIKAARGQQ
;
A
#
# COMPACT_ATOMS: atom_id res chain seq x y z
N MET A 1 -31.55 59.97 -7.03
CA MET A 1 -30.41 60.53 -7.79
C MET A 1 -29.81 59.37 -8.60
N CYS A 2 -30.29 59.11 -9.82
CA CYS A 2 -29.70 59.53 -11.12
C CYS A 2 -28.19 59.19 -11.24
N ARG A 3 -27.67 58.49 -12.25
CA ARG A 3 -28.21 57.95 -13.52
C ARG A 3 -27.07 57.16 -14.23
N THR A 4 -27.40 56.04 -14.92
CA THR A 4 -26.86 55.53 -16.23
C THR A 4 -25.36 55.29 -16.43
N GLY A 5 -24.85 54.33 -17.20
CA GLY A 5 -25.42 53.41 -18.20
C GLY A 5 -24.39 53.13 -19.32
N MET A 6 -24.21 51.85 -19.66
CA MET A 6 -24.05 51.23 -20.99
C MET A 6 -23.24 51.85 -22.16
N ARG A 7 -22.56 50.91 -22.88
CA ARG A 7 -22.28 50.82 -24.35
C ARG A 7 -21.14 51.70 -24.90
N SER A 8 -20.46 51.41 -26.02
CA SER A 8 -20.08 50.26 -26.88
C SER A 8 -19.47 50.87 -28.16
N SER A 9 -18.71 50.10 -28.95
CA SER A 9 -18.37 50.33 -30.40
C SER A 9 -17.33 51.44 -30.71
N THR A 10 -16.41 51.38 -31.69
CA THR A 10 -16.17 50.47 -32.83
C THR A 10 -14.79 50.74 -33.46
N GLU A 11 -14.19 49.68 -34.03
CA GLU A 11 -13.35 49.57 -35.24
C GLU A 11 -12.15 50.52 -35.55
N GLY A 12 -10.99 49.90 -35.81
CA GLY A 12 -9.85 50.57 -36.47
C GLY A 12 -8.58 49.71 -36.58
N LYS A 13 -8.56 48.77 -37.53
CA LYS A 13 -7.45 47.87 -37.90
C LYS A 13 -6.08 48.55 -38.04
N LYS A 14 -4.99 47.92 -37.54
CA LYS A 14 -3.69 47.75 -38.25
C LYS A 14 -2.71 46.78 -37.55
N ARG A 15 -2.53 45.62 -38.20
CA ARG A 15 -1.32 44.81 -38.45
C ARG A 15 -0.37 44.41 -37.28
N VAL A 16 -0.44 43.13 -36.96
CA VAL A 16 0.62 42.28 -36.38
C VAL A 16 1.47 41.68 -37.52
N PRO A 17 2.81 41.57 -37.41
CA PRO A 17 3.60 40.76 -38.33
C PRO A 17 3.68 39.30 -37.85
N LYS A 18 3.25 38.38 -38.72
CA LYS A 18 3.54 36.93 -38.65
C LYS A 18 4.79 36.65 -39.50
N SER A 19 5.79 35.95 -38.96
CA SER A 19 6.80 35.25 -39.75
C SER A 19 6.46 33.75 -39.80
N ARG A 20 6.23 33.28 -41.02
CA ARG A 20 5.95 31.91 -41.45
C ARG A 20 7.21 31.42 -42.17
N ILE A 21 7.70 30.22 -41.85
CA ILE A 21 8.53 29.43 -42.77
C ILE A 21 7.71 28.20 -43.16
N GLN A 22 7.74 27.94 -44.46
CA GLN A 22 6.72 27.23 -45.21
C GLN A 22 7.30 25.93 -45.77
N CYS A 23 6.51 24.88 -45.67
CA CYS A 23 6.65 23.60 -46.36
C CYS A 23 6.25 23.78 -47.84
N GLN A 24 6.97 23.14 -48.78
CA GLN A 24 6.52 22.97 -50.16
C GLN A 24 6.63 21.51 -50.62
N LYS A 25 5.53 21.05 -51.22
CA LYS A 25 5.34 19.83 -52.00
C LYS A 25 5.45 20.16 -53.49
N ASP A 26 5.82 19.17 -54.31
CA ASP A 26 5.32 18.86 -55.67
C ASP A 26 6.00 17.53 -56.10
N LYS A 27 5.50 16.58 -56.94
CA LYS A 27 4.21 16.22 -57.59
C LYS A 27 4.42 14.84 -58.30
N ARG A 28 3.37 13.97 -58.31
CA ARG A 28 2.84 13.00 -59.34
C ARG A 28 3.81 12.08 -60.14
N HIS A 29 3.55 10.79 -60.44
CA HIS A 29 2.39 10.07 -61.04
C HIS A 29 2.37 8.58 -60.59
N LYS A 30 1.25 7.99 -60.14
CA LYS A 30 0.20 7.19 -60.84
C LYS A 30 0.67 5.97 -61.67
N THR A 31 0.34 4.76 -61.21
CA THR A 31 -0.52 3.74 -61.86
C THR A 31 -0.93 2.66 -60.85
N GLY A 32 -2.18 2.18 -60.95
CA GLY A 32 -2.80 1.20 -60.06
C GLY A 32 -2.90 -0.22 -60.69
N PRO A 33 -3.89 -1.05 -60.30
CA PRO A 33 -3.61 -2.36 -59.67
C PRO A 33 -4.22 -3.58 -60.40
N ILE A 34 -3.74 -4.80 -60.13
CA ILE A 34 -4.38 -6.06 -60.55
C ILE A 34 -4.27 -7.17 -59.48
N VAL A 35 -5.43 -7.51 -58.92
CA VAL A 35 -6.10 -8.80 -58.61
C VAL A 35 -5.33 -10.15 -58.61
N VAL A 36 -5.43 -10.85 -57.46
CA VAL A 36 -5.79 -12.27 -57.15
C VAL A 36 -5.62 -13.36 -58.23
N ARG A 37 -4.91 -14.46 -57.91
CA ARG A 37 -5.45 -15.85 -57.82
C ARG A 37 -4.39 -16.92 -57.48
N ASP A 38 -4.92 -17.94 -56.82
CA ASP A 38 -4.32 -19.21 -56.37
C ASP A 38 -3.67 -20.02 -57.49
N GLU A 39 -2.69 -20.86 -57.15
CA GLU A 39 -2.62 -22.23 -57.67
C GLU A 39 -1.76 -23.16 -56.78
N VAL A 40 -2.26 -24.40 -56.70
CA VAL A 40 -1.86 -25.55 -55.90
C VAL A 40 -1.00 -26.48 -56.77
N ALA A 41 0.00 -27.19 -56.20
CA ALA A 41 0.29 -28.62 -56.46
C ALA A 41 1.66 -29.09 -55.91
N ASP A 42 1.58 -29.99 -54.91
CA ASP A 42 2.13 -31.35 -54.84
C ASP A 42 3.55 -31.74 -55.34
N SER A 43 4.26 -32.42 -54.43
CA SER A 43 4.72 -33.83 -54.53
C SER A 43 6.19 -34.15 -54.21
N GLU A 44 6.32 -34.86 -53.07
CA GLU A 44 7.12 -36.04 -52.69
C GLU A 44 8.46 -36.51 -53.37
N LYS A 45 9.18 -37.29 -52.53
CA LYS A 45 10.18 -38.38 -52.74
C LYS A 45 11.66 -37.98 -52.59
N SER A 46 12.37 -38.36 -51.52
CA SER A 46 12.74 -39.66 -50.92
C SER A 46 14.06 -40.27 -51.45
N THR A 47 14.97 -40.49 -50.50
CA THR A 47 15.94 -41.60 -50.33
C THR A 47 17.18 -41.74 -51.21
N ASN A 48 18.35 -41.75 -50.53
CA ASN A 48 19.41 -42.78 -50.48
C ASN A 48 20.82 -42.14 -50.57
N LYS A 49 21.94 -42.68 -50.06
CA LYS A 49 22.35 -43.61 -48.98
C LYS A 49 23.90 -43.66 -49.09
N VAL A 50 24.57 -44.25 -48.09
CA VAL A 50 25.97 -44.77 -48.07
C VAL A 50 27.05 -43.78 -47.56
N GLN A 51 27.61 -43.89 -46.34
CA GLN A 51 28.50 -44.89 -45.66
C GLN A 51 29.99 -44.88 -46.06
N LEU A 52 30.88 -44.59 -45.09
CA LEU A 52 31.95 -45.47 -44.51
C LEU A 52 32.81 -44.63 -43.54
N LYS A 53 32.83 -44.88 -42.21
CA LYS A 53 33.55 -45.91 -41.41
C LYS A 53 35.10 -45.76 -41.36
N ARG A 54 35.64 -45.49 -40.16
CA ARG A 54 36.35 -46.45 -39.25
C ARG A 54 36.95 -45.65 -38.07
N SER A 55 36.57 -45.85 -36.79
CA SER A 55 36.77 -46.99 -35.87
C SER A 55 38.20 -47.17 -35.35
N ARG A 56 38.41 -47.05 -34.02
CA ARG A 56 38.83 -48.18 -33.16
C ARG A 56 38.69 -47.91 -31.65
N LYS A 57 38.35 -49.02 -30.98
CA LYS A 57 37.91 -49.28 -29.59
C LYS A 57 39.05 -49.98 -28.82
N ARG A 58 39.01 -49.93 -27.48
CA ARG A 58 39.20 -51.03 -26.47
C ARG A 58 39.23 -50.37 -25.06
N GLN A 59 38.36 -50.60 -24.06
CA GLN A 59 37.98 -51.81 -23.26
C GLN A 59 39.22 -52.58 -22.71
N ARG A 60 39.37 -52.98 -21.43
CA ARG A 60 38.44 -53.33 -20.32
C ARG A 60 39.24 -53.66 -19.01
N LYS A 61 38.53 -53.71 -17.87
CA LYS A 61 38.66 -54.61 -16.66
C LYS A 61 39.44 -54.19 -15.38
N GLU A 62 38.69 -54.12 -14.25
CA GLU A 62 38.72 -54.93 -12.98
C GLU A 62 40.09 -55.41 -12.43
N SER A 63 40.43 -55.48 -11.13
CA SER A 63 39.72 -55.57 -9.82
C SER A 63 40.72 -55.53 -8.62
N GLU A 64 40.22 -55.43 -7.38
CA GLU A 64 40.82 -55.80 -6.05
C GLU A 64 42.03 -54.99 -5.51
N GLU A 65 42.30 -54.79 -4.21
CA GLU A 65 41.64 -54.86 -2.89
C GLU A 65 42.69 -54.33 -1.87
N LYS A 66 42.26 -53.69 -0.77
CA LYS A 66 42.86 -53.61 0.61
C LYS A 66 42.87 -52.22 1.25
N THR A 67 42.03 -52.08 2.28
CA THR A 67 42.13 -51.11 3.38
C THR A 67 43.28 -51.45 4.36
N PRO A 68 43.69 -50.52 5.26
CA PRO A 68 43.05 -50.49 6.59
C PRO A 68 42.77 -49.08 7.16
N ASN A 69 41.56 -48.95 7.71
CA ASN A 69 41.23 -48.57 9.09
C ASN A 69 41.84 -47.28 9.71
N SER A 70 40.96 -46.32 10.07
CA SER A 70 40.61 -46.08 11.49
C SER A 70 39.45 -45.08 11.65
N PHE A 71 38.31 -45.58 12.18
CA PHE A 71 37.52 -45.10 13.34
C PHE A 71 37.33 -43.57 13.53
N LYS A 72 36.16 -42.98 13.88
CA LYS A 72 34.79 -43.35 14.35
C LYS A 72 34.00 -42.00 14.27
N LYS A 73 32.80 -41.85 13.68
CA LYS A 73 31.42 -42.24 14.10
C LYS A 73 31.08 -41.80 15.54
N PHE A 74 29.98 -41.08 15.82
CA PHE A 74 28.55 -41.48 15.83
C PHE A 74 27.67 -40.20 15.84
N THR A 75 26.57 -39.99 15.06
CA THR A 75 25.26 -40.68 14.89
C THR A 75 24.49 -40.83 16.23
N GLU A 76 23.19 -40.53 16.37
CA GLU A 76 21.99 -41.08 15.68
C GLU A 76 20.73 -40.23 15.99
N VAL A 77 19.81 -40.00 15.03
CA VAL A 77 18.54 -40.72 14.70
C VAL A 77 17.38 -40.42 15.66
N VAL A 78 16.25 -39.98 15.09
CA VAL A 78 14.91 -39.91 15.70
C VAL A 78 13.99 -40.86 14.92
N SER A 79 13.18 -41.63 15.66
CA SER A 79 12.16 -42.56 15.16
C SER A 79 10.78 -42.17 15.70
N ASP A 80 9.76 -42.34 14.85
CA ASP A 80 8.32 -42.19 15.16
C ASP A 80 7.76 -43.38 15.97
N ALA A 81 6.74 -43.12 16.80
CA ALA A 81 5.61 -44.02 17.07
C ALA A 81 4.48 -43.29 17.84
N GLU A 82 3.23 -43.55 17.42
CA GLU A 82 1.96 -43.13 18.02
C GLU A 82 1.66 -43.86 19.35
N THR A 83 0.91 -43.22 20.26
CA THR A 83 -0.19 -43.85 21.05
C THR A 83 -0.99 -42.81 21.86
N GLU A 84 -2.29 -43.03 21.93
CA GLU A 84 -3.32 -42.33 22.73
C GLU A 84 -3.14 -42.55 24.26
N LEU A 85 -3.66 -41.64 25.10
CA LEU A 85 -4.54 -41.90 26.25
C LEU A 85 -4.75 -40.65 27.16
N GLU A 86 -5.85 -40.74 27.92
CA GLU A 86 -6.67 -39.72 28.60
C GLU A 86 -6.15 -39.16 29.95
N GLU A 87 -6.76 -38.02 30.35
CA GLU A 87 -7.08 -37.48 31.69
C GLU A 87 -6.15 -37.70 32.91
N ASN A 88 -5.74 -36.60 33.57
CA ASN A 88 -6.32 -36.14 34.87
C ASN A 88 -5.54 -34.99 35.54
N ASP A 89 -6.30 -34.27 36.37
CA ASP A 89 -6.01 -33.10 37.20
C ASP A 89 -5.04 -33.31 38.38
N ASP A 90 -4.67 -32.15 38.98
CA ASP A 90 -4.29 -31.88 40.37
C ASP A 90 -2.82 -31.69 40.83
N ASP A 91 -2.69 -30.60 41.59
CA ASP A 91 -1.85 -30.29 42.76
C ASP A 91 -0.46 -29.61 42.67
N VAL A 92 -0.49 -28.30 42.92
CA VAL A 92 0.15 -27.53 44.02
C VAL A 92 1.41 -28.11 44.71
N LYS A 93 2.51 -27.33 44.69
CA LYS A 93 3.39 -26.91 45.83
C LYS A 93 4.58 -26.11 45.27
N GLN A 94 4.74 -24.80 45.51
CA GLN A 94 5.19 -24.06 46.71
C GLN A 94 6.69 -24.17 47.02
N MET A 95 7.27 -23.00 47.38
CA MET A 95 8.58 -22.72 48.02
C MET A 95 9.81 -22.66 47.11
N ASP A 96 10.81 -21.80 47.31
CA ASP A 96 11.03 -20.52 48.02
C ASP A 96 12.53 -20.24 47.74
N THR A 97 12.95 -18.99 47.52
CA THR A 97 14.22 -18.45 48.07
C THR A 97 14.41 -16.97 47.73
N LYS A 98 14.24 -16.14 48.77
CA LYS A 98 15.07 -15.01 49.26
C LYS A 98 16.28 -14.56 48.41
N ARG A 99 16.78 -13.31 48.47
CA ARG A 99 16.42 -11.98 49.01
C ARG A 99 17.70 -11.12 48.86
N GLY A 100 17.56 -9.84 48.53
CA GLY A 100 18.58 -8.79 48.72
C GLY A 100 18.25 -7.56 47.86
N SER A 101 17.42 -6.60 48.33
CA SER A 101 17.76 -5.36 49.09
C SER A 101 18.63 -4.39 48.27
N SER A 102 18.39 -3.07 48.16
CA SER A 102 17.43 -2.09 48.69
C SER A 102 17.79 -0.75 48.01
N GLU A 103 16.84 0.15 47.68
CA GLU A 103 16.66 1.52 48.24
C GLU A 103 15.43 2.13 47.51
N LYS A 104 14.26 2.36 48.15
CA LYS A 104 13.76 3.62 48.79
C LYS A 104 13.90 4.87 47.90
N GLU A 105 12.92 5.77 47.73
CA GLU A 105 11.61 6.05 48.34
C GLU A 105 10.92 7.15 47.49
N ASN A 106 9.60 7.07 47.26
CA ASN A 106 8.60 8.13 47.49
C ASN A 106 7.37 7.95 46.57
N GLY A 107 6.24 7.70 47.21
CA GLY A 107 4.94 7.49 46.57
C GLY A 107 4.11 8.76 46.43
N ILE A 108 2.94 8.59 45.84
CA ILE A 108 1.64 9.18 46.22
C ILE A 108 0.58 8.25 45.60
N MET A 109 -0.34 7.77 46.42
CA MET A 109 -1.51 6.97 46.01
C MET A 109 -2.69 7.88 45.64
N ALA A 110 -3.52 7.43 44.70
CA ALA A 110 -4.94 7.80 44.65
C ALA A 110 -5.78 6.59 44.22
N HIS A 111 -6.75 6.27 45.06
CA HIS A 111 -7.67 5.14 44.98
C HIS A 111 -8.74 5.31 43.90
N ALA A 112 -9.09 4.21 43.23
CA ALA A 112 -10.34 4.03 42.48
C ALA A 112 -11.30 3.13 43.29
N PRO A 113 -12.61 3.45 43.43
CA PRO A 113 -13.55 2.58 44.12
C PRO A 113 -14.21 1.58 43.16
N LYS A 114 -14.29 0.32 43.62
CA LYS A 114 -15.15 -0.76 43.10
C LYS A 114 -16.56 -0.59 43.66
N LEU A 115 -17.59 -0.74 42.81
CA LEU A 115 -18.98 -0.94 43.23
C LEU A 115 -19.38 -2.39 43.01
N LYS A 116 -20.10 -2.92 44.01
CA LYS A 116 -20.54 -4.30 44.18
C LYS A 116 -21.84 -4.57 43.42
N GLU A 117 -21.99 -5.81 42.95
CA GLU A 117 -23.25 -6.45 42.59
C GLU A 117 -24.10 -6.74 43.83
N GLU A 118 -25.41 -6.52 43.74
CA GLU A 118 -26.42 -7.17 44.58
C GLU A 118 -27.54 -7.73 43.69
N THR A 119 -27.79 -9.01 43.88
CA THR A 119 -28.87 -9.84 43.34
C THR A 119 -30.24 -9.52 43.95
N ALA A 120 -31.30 -9.53 43.13
CA ALA A 120 -32.64 -9.93 43.56
C ALA A 120 -33.47 -10.49 42.38
N ARG A 121 -34.27 -11.51 42.69
CA ARG A 121 -35.01 -12.44 41.81
C ARG A 121 -36.47 -11.98 41.54
N GLN A 122 -37.04 -12.57 40.47
CA GLN A 122 -38.49 -12.78 40.15
C GLN A 122 -39.28 -11.53 39.73
N SER A 123 -40.17 -11.53 38.73
CA SER A 123 -41.08 -12.55 38.16
C SER A 123 -41.65 -12.05 36.82
N GLU A 124 -41.90 -12.95 35.85
CA GLU A 124 -42.79 -12.70 34.70
C GLU A 124 -44.28 -12.66 35.14
N PRO A 125 -45.16 -12.02 34.35
CA PRO A 125 -46.07 -12.86 33.56
C PRO A 125 -46.36 -12.34 32.14
N SER A 126 -46.91 -13.26 31.36
CA SER A 126 -47.28 -13.20 29.96
C SER A 126 -48.62 -12.51 29.66
N SER A 127 -48.80 -12.22 28.36
CA SER A 127 -50.05 -12.29 27.58
C SER A 127 -50.66 -10.98 27.05
N SER A 128 -51.11 -11.15 25.80
CA SER A 128 -51.71 -10.22 24.85
C SER A 128 -52.96 -9.46 25.32
N LYS A 129 -53.21 -8.28 24.72
CA LYS A 129 -54.44 -7.98 23.95
C LYS A 129 -54.41 -6.55 23.37
N ASN A 130 -54.71 -6.44 22.08
CA ASN A 130 -54.99 -5.18 21.36
C ASN A 130 -56.27 -4.49 21.88
N PRO A 131 -56.34 -3.15 21.76
CA PRO A 131 -57.59 -2.45 21.45
C PRO A 131 -57.46 -1.45 20.28
N PRO A 132 -58.58 -0.87 19.78
CA PRO A 132 -58.82 -0.74 18.35
C PRO A 132 -58.45 0.61 17.71
N ARG A 133 -58.35 0.51 16.37
CA ARG A 133 -58.24 1.55 15.34
C ARG A 133 -59.34 2.62 15.47
N ILE A 134 -58.94 3.87 15.72
CA ILE A 134 -59.79 5.07 15.56
C ILE A 134 -59.27 5.90 14.38
N LYS A 135 -60.20 6.26 13.48
CA LYS A 135 -59.98 7.04 12.27
C LYS A 135 -59.85 8.53 12.59
N GLY A 136 -58.92 9.18 11.88
CA GLY A 136 -59.01 10.53 11.30
C GLY A 136 -59.49 11.67 12.20
N ALA A 137 -58.55 12.51 12.64
CA ALA A 137 -58.80 13.92 12.92
C ALA A 137 -57.54 14.74 12.58
N SER A 138 -57.64 15.55 11.53
CA SER A 138 -56.68 16.56 11.14
C SER A 138 -56.42 17.50 12.32
N LYS A 139 -55.15 17.70 12.70
CA LYS A 139 -54.77 18.73 13.66
C LYS A 139 -53.73 19.66 13.06
N SER A 140 -54.12 20.93 13.12
CA SER A 140 -53.45 22.16 12.72
C SER A 140 -51.99 22.25 13.15
N ALA A 141 -51.20 22.91 12.30
CA ALA A 141 -49.82 23.30 12.54
C ALA A 141 -49.68 24.08 13.86
N VAL A 142 -48.77 23.61 14.71
CA VAL A 142 -48.30 24.34 15.89
C VAL A 142 -47.05 25.13 15.47
N PRO A 143 -46.97 26.45 15.68
CA PRO A 143 -45.75 27.20 15.41
C PRO A 143 -44.66 26.82 16.43
N HIS A 144 -43.44 26.60 15.95
CA HIS A 144 -42.27 26.36 16.81
C HIS A 144 -42.01 27.54 17.74
N PRO A 145 -41.56 27.31 19.00
CA PRO A 145 -41.10 28.38 19.87
C PRO A 145 -39.81 28.99 19.30
N GLU A 146 -39.76 30.32 19.22
CA GLU A 146 -38.56 31.06 18.87
C GLU A 146 -37.41 30.72 19.82
N ARG A 147 -36.24 30.43 19.23
CA ARG A 147 -35.03 29.96 19.93
C ARG A 147 -34.36 31.14 20.65
N PRO A 148 -33.92 31.00 21.92
CA PRO A 148 -33.22 32.06 22.63
C PRO A 148 -31.88 32.38 21.95
N SER A 149 -31.62 33.68 21.77
CA SER A 149 -30.38 34.24 21.23
C SER A 149 -29.22 34.07 22.22
N GLY A 150 -28.51 32.95 22.09
CA GLY A 150 -27.23 32.66 22.73
C GLY A 150 -26.44 31.72 21.82
N SER A 151 -25.85 32.28 20.76
CA SER A 151 -25.36 31.56 19.59
C SER A 151 -24.04 30.80 19.86
N THR A 152 -24.15 29.61 20.45
CA THR A 152 -23.32 28.48 20.01
C THR A 152 -24.07 27.84 18.84
N THR A 153 -23.58 27.99 17.61
CA THR A 153 -24.22 27.36 16.43
C THR A 153 -24.07 25.85 16.52
N MET A 154 -24.94 25.20 17.30
CA MET A 154 -24.95 23.74 17.43
C MET A 154 -25.47 23.12 16.13
N LEU A 155 -24.67 22.22 15.58
CA LEU A 155 -25.03 21.41 14.41
C LEU A 155 -25.89 20.21 14.85
N SER A 156 -26.77 19.74 13.97
CA SER A 156 -27.68 18.64 14.25
C SER A 156 -27.03 17.25 14.11
N CYS A 157 -25.75 17.18 13.74
CA CYS A 157 -25.04 15.92 13.48
C CYS A 157 -24.28 15.33 14.68
N CYS A 158 -23.63 16.17 15.49
CA CYS A 158 -22.74 15.74 16.56
C CYS A 158 -22.47 16.88 17.54
N MET A 159 -21.79 16.58 18.65
CA MET A 159 -21.42 17.54 19.70
C MET A 159 -20.09 18.26 19.45
N LEU A 160 -19.51 18.11 18.25
CA LEU A 160 -18.24 18.73 17.91
C LEU A 160 -18.44 20.18 17.47
N ASP A 161 -17.38 20.99 17.59
CA ASP A 161 -17.38 22.37 17.14
C ASP A 161 -17.76 22.50 15.66
N LYS A 162 -18.40 23.61 15.29
CA LYS A 162 -18.77 23.87 13.89
C LYS A 162 -17.55 23.88 12.95
N ASN A 163 -16.45 24.48 13.40
CA ASN A 163 -15.25 24.71 12.60
C ASN A 163 -14.11 23.78 13.05
N ILE A 164 -14.20 22.49 12.74
CA ILE A 164 -13.16 21.51 13.07
C ILE A 164 -12.08 21.57 12.02
N SER A 165 -10.83 21.83 12.39
CA SER A 165 -9.71 21.79 11.45
C SER A 165 -9.36 20.36 11.02
N TYR A 166 -8.96 20.20 9.76
CA TYR A 166 -8.43 18.92 9.27
C TYR A 166 -7.06 18.62 9.88
N GLY A 167 -6.68 17.33 9.86
CA GLY A 167 -5.37 16.88 10.33
C GLY A 167 -4.19 17.42 9.52
N THR A 168 -2.98 17.20 10.03
CA THR A 168 -1.73 17.62 9.37
C THR A 168 -0.65 16.59 9.60
N SER A 169 -0.07 16.10 8.51
CA SER A 169 1.04 15.16 8.51
C SER A 169 2.38 15.88 8.56
N ASN A 170 3.44 15.12 8.85
CA ASN A 170 4.79 15.63 8.77
C ASN A 170 5.13 16.05 7.33
N ARG A 171 6.02 17.04 7.20
CA ARG A 171 6.66 17.38 5.92
C ARG A 171 8.10 16.92 5.92
N GLN A 172 8.58 16.44 4.77
CA GLN A 172 9.99 16.13 4.58
C GLN A 172 10.80 17.42 4.42
N CYS A 173 11.95 17.48 5.08
CA CYS A 173 12.92 18.55 4.89
C CYS A 173 13.85 18.21 3.73
N LYS A 174 14.02 19.14 2.78
CA LYS A 174 14.83 18.96 1.56
C LYS A 174 16.32 18.72 1.84
N GLU A 175 16.86 19.26 2.94
CA GLU A 175 18.30 19.19 3.24
C GLU A 175 18.75 17.84 3.80
N LYS A 176 17.85 17.07 4.40
CA LYS A 176 18.18 15.80 5.08
C LYS A 176 17.01 14.83 4.97
N ASP A 177 17.24 13.67 4.37
CA ASP A 177 16.18 12.69 4.09
C ASP A 177 15.44 12.18 5.32
N THR A 178 16.10 12.13 6.48
CA THR A 178 15.50 11.70 7.76
C THR A 178 14.88 12.86 8.55
N CYS A 179 15.08 14.11 8.12
CA CYS A 179 14.57 15.27 8.83
C CYS A 179 13.09 15.52 8.48
N ARG A 180 12.30 15.82 9.50
CA ARG A 180 10.86 16.09 9.41
C ARG A 180 10.53 17.42 10.04
N ILE A 181 9.58 18.12 9.43
CA ILE A 181 8.89 19.28 9.97
C ILE A 181 7.55 18.77 10.51
N ARG A 182 7.43 18.72 11.83
CA ARG A 182 6.24 18.18 12.51
C ARG A 182 5.07 19.16 12.47
N LYS A 183 3.87 18.65 12.78
CA LYS A 183 2.67 19.47 12.96
C LYS A 183 2.95 20.62 13.95
N GLY A 184 2.60 21.83 13.55
CA GLY A 184 2.78 23.05 14.34
C GLY A 184 4.19 23.66 14.31
N GLU A 185 5.18 22.99 13.71
CA GLU A 185 6.53 23.55 13.59
C GLU A 185 6.62 24.62 12.50
N GLU A 186 7.44 25.63 12.75
CA GLU A 186 7.81 26.62 11.75
C GLU A 186 8.79 26.03 10.74
N TYR A 187 8.72 26.48 9.49
CA TYR A 187 9.61 26.05 8.44
C TYR A 187 9.69 27.08 7.31
N MET A 188 10.67 26.91 6.43
CA MET A 188 10.84 27.69 5.22
C MET A 188 10.33 26.93 4.01
N CYS A 189 9.50 27.60 3.22
CA CYS A 189 8.83 27.06 2.05
C CYS A 189 9.28 27.82 0.80
N SER A 190 9.66 27.10 -0.26
CA SER A 190 10.10 27.70 -1.53
C SER A 190 8.96 28.50 -2.17
N LYS A 191 9.23 29.73 -2.61
CA LYS A 191 8.24 30.54 -3.34
C LYS A 191 7.92 29.96 -4.73
N ALA A 192 8.86 29.23 -5.32
CA ALA A 192 8.70 28.62 -6.64
C ALA A 192 7.96 27.27 -6.58
N LYS A 193 8.20 26.49 -5.51
CA LYS A 193 7.64 25.15 -5.33
C LYS A 193 7.14 24.97 -3.90
N PRO A 194 6.07 25.67 -3.50
CA PRO A 194 5.66 25.76 -2.11
C PRO A 194 5.17 24.44 -1.48
N GLU A 195 4.79 23.47 -2.30
CA GLU A 195 4.34 22.16 -1.82
C GLU A 195 5.49 21.16 -1.71
N ALA A 196 6.41 21.17 -2.69
CA ALA A 196 7.47 20.17 -2.82
C ALA A 196 8.78 20.54 -2.12
N GLU A 197 9.07 21.82 -1.89
CA GLU A 197 10.34 22.26 -1.33
C GLU A 197 10.15 22.96 0.01
N ASN A 198 10.43 22.19 1.07
CA ASN A 198 10.29 22.61 2.46
C ASN A 198 11.63 22.35 3.19
N ILE A 199 12.08 23.31 3.99
CA ILE A 199 13.29 23.18 4.81
C ILE A 199 12.92 23.57 6.24
N CYS A 200 13.24 22.72 7.23
CA CYS A 200 13.01 23.07 8.63
C CYS A 200 13.89 24.25 9.05
N MET A 201 13.51 25.00 10.09
CA MET A 201 14.25 26.20 10.49
C MET A 201 15.74 25.92 10.74
N SER A 202 16.07 24.82 11.44
CA SER A 202 17.45 24.47 11.77
C SER A 202 18.31 24.12 10.55
N CYS A 203 17.75 23.43 9.56
CA CYS A 203 18.49 23.14 8.32
C CYS A 203 18.61 24.40 7.45
N PHE A 204 17.58 25.26 7.43
CA PHE A 204 17.60 26.47 6.63
C PHE A 204 18.71 27.45 7.03
N ASP A 205 19.08 27.48 8.31
CA ASP A 205 20.16 28.33 8.81
C ASP A 205 21.51 28.01 8.16
N THR A 206 21.73 26.75 7.77
CA THR A 206 22.98 26.25 7.17
C THR A 206 22.85 25.83 5.71
N ALA A 207 21.64 25.88 5.14
CA ALA A 207 21.37 25.48 3.77
C ALA A 207 22.01 26.43 2.75
N ASP A 208 22.57 25.88 1.68
CA ASP A 208 23.10 26.64 0.54
C ASP A 208 21.95 27.05 -0.40
N VAL A 209 21.14 28.02 0.05
CA VAL A 209 19.97 28.52 -0.68
C VAL A 209 19.90 30.05 -0.68
N TYR A 210 19.32 30.60 -1.74
CA TYR A 210 18.99 32.02 -1.84
C TYR A 210 17.81 32.37 -0.93
N LYS A 211 18.10 32.89 0.28
CA LYS A 211 17.11 33.06 1.37
C LYS A 211 15.87 33.89 0.98
N ASP A 212 16.01 34.85 0.07
CA ASP A 212 14.93 35.69 -0.45
C ASP A 212 13.87 34.91 -1.26
N LYS A 213 14.22 33.71 -1.75
CA LYS A 213 13.30 32.82 -2.49
C LYS A 213 12.43 31.96 -1.59
N TRP A 214 12.51 32.13 -0.27
CA TRP A 214 11.79 31.32 0.70
C TRP A 214 10.87 32.18 1.57
N THR A 215 9.81 31.57 2.06
CA THR A 215 8.83 32.21 2.95
C THR A 215 8.60 31.33 4.17
N LYS A 216 8.58 31.96 5.35
CA LYS A 216 8.29 31.27 6.61
C LYS A 216 6.82 30.85 6.67
N LYS A 217 6.56 29.63 7.10
CA LYS A 217 5.22 29.05 7.32
C LYS A 217 5.20 28.21 8.59
N VAL A 218 4.01 27.87 9.06
CA VAL A 218 3.77 26.88 10.12
C VAL A 218 3.14 25.66 9.49
N ASN A 219 3.58 24.46 9.87
CA ASN A 219 3.03 23.22 9.33
C ASN A 219 1.67 22.89 9.98
N THR A 220 0.63 23.54 9.50
CA THR A 220 -0.77 23.32 9.89
C THR A 220 -1.67 23.25 8.66
N ASN A 221 -2.75 22.49 8.76
CA ASN A 221 -3.85 22.53 7.81
C ASN A 221 -4.85 23.60 8.23
N ASN A 222 -4.97 24.64 7.42
CA ASN A 222 -5.84 25.78 7.72
C ASN A 222 -7.28 25.57 7.23
N LYS A 223 -7.57 24.45 6.54
CA LYS A 223 -8.93 24.11 6.13
C LYS A 223 -9.71 23.57 7.33
N CYS A 224 -10.98 23.92 7.40
CA CYS A 224 -11.93 23.39 8.37
C CYS A 224 -13.02 22.61 7.64
N GLU A 225 -13.65 21.68 8.37
CA GLU A 225 -14.77 20.92 7.85
C GLU A 225 -15.93 21.84 7.46
N GLU A 226 -16.46 21.59 6.26
CA GLU A 226 -17.61 22.32 5.75
C GLU A 226 -18.90 21.92 6.46
N THR A 227 -19.82 22.87 6.57
CA THR A 227 -21.19 22.62 7.01
C THR A 227 -22.16 22.69 5.84
N ILE A 228 -23.12 21.79 5.82
CA ILE A 228 -24.18 21.70 4.82
C ILE A 228 -25.55 21.68 5.50
N ASP A 229 -26.56 22.21 4.82
CA ASP A 229 -27.92 22.31 5.33
C ASP A 229 -28.83 21.28 4.66
N CYS A 230 -29.73 20.68 5.45
CA CYS A 230 -30.74 19.76 4.94
C CYS A 230 -31.77 20.53 4.11
N SER A 231 -32.06 20.08 2.88
CA SER A 231 -33.04 20.74 2.00
C SER A 231 -34.48 20.66 2.49
N GLU A 232 -34.79 19.73 3.40
CA GLU A 232 -36.14 19.52 3.92
C GLU A 232 -36.38 20.26 5.25
N CYS A 233 -35.52 20.06 6.26
CA CYS A 233 -35.70 20.65 7.58
C CYS A 233 -34.87 21.92 7.83
N GLY A 234 -33.90 22.25 6.97
CA GLY A 234 -33.03 23.41 7.11
C GLY A 234 -31.92 23.29 8.17
N ASP A 235 -31.87 22.19 8.92
CA ASP A 235 -30.83 21.96 9.93
C ASP A 235 -29.43 21.81 9.30
N SER A 236 -28.41 22.31 10.01
CA SER A 236 -27.01 22.26 9.58
C SER A 236 -26.25 21.06 10.14
N PHE A 237 -25.40 20.45 9.32
CA PHE A 237 -24.60 19.25 9.64
C PHE A 237 -23.16 19.46 9.14
N HIS A 238 -22.16 18.86 9.79
CA HIS A 238 -20.84 18.72 9.13
C HIS A 238 -20.99 17.82 7.91
N ARG A 239 -20.39 18.23 6.78
CA ARG A 239 -20.35 17.43 5.55
C ARG A 239 -19.77 16.04 5.80
N VAL A 240 -18.73 15.96 6.63
CA VAL A 240 -18.08 14.71 7.04
C VAL A 240 -19.03 13.80 7.79
N CYS A 241 -19.80 14.34 8.76
CA CYS A 241 -20.80 13.56 9.50
C CYS A 241 -21.95 13.07 8.60
N ALA A 242 -22.30 13.85 7.59
CA ALA A 242 -23.37 13.54 6.64
C ALA A 242 -22.95 12.56 5.53
N LEU A 243 -21.66 12.25 5.40
CA LEU A 243 -21.09 11.43 4.32
C LEU A 243 -21.50 11.94 2.93
N HIS A 244 -21.52 13.28 2.75
CA HIS A 244 -22.11 13.92 1.59
C HIS A 244 -21.07 14.50 0.63
N PHE A 245 -21.06 14.01 -0.60
CA PHE A 245 -20.12 14.42 -1.65
C PHE A 245 -20.77 15.34 -2.69
N GLU A 246 -21.92 14.95 -3.25
CA GLU A 246 -22.54 15.65 -4.39
C GLU A 246 -24.05 15.80 -4.24
N GLY A 247 -24.62 16.80 -4.91
CA GLY A 247 -26.07 17.04 -4.96
C GLY A 247 -26.65 17.71 -3.71
N SER A 248 -27.98 17.78 -3.65
CA SER A 248 -28.72 18.29 -2.49
C SER A 248 -28.67 17.32 -1.32
N PHE A 249 -28.48 17.83 -0.11
CA PHE A 249 -28.40 17.01 1.10
C PHE A 249 -29.77 16.91 1.79
N VAL A 250 -30.19 15.69 2.10
CA VAL A 250 -31.35 15.39 2.96
C VAL A 250 -30.84 14.58 4.15
N CYS A 251 -31.13 15.05 5.37
CA CYS A 251 -30.65 14.38 6.59
C CYS A 251 -31.39 13.07 6.84
N LYS A 252 -30.79 12.19 7.66
CA LYS A 252 -31.33 10.84 7.94
C LYS A 252 -32.76 10.82 8.47
N ASN A 253 -33.14 11.84 9.25
CA ASN A 253 -34.48 11.97 9.80
C ASN A 253 -35.51 12.31 8.71
N CYS A 254 -35.12 13.11 7.72
CA CYS A 254 -35.99 13.51 6.61
C CYS A 254 -36.01 12.46 5.48
N SER A 255 -34.93 11.70 5.27
CA SER A 255 -34.85 10.64 4.26
C SER A 255 -35.46 9.30 4.72
N GLY A 256 -35.85 9.17 5.99
CA GLY A 256 -36.48 7.96 6.53
C GLY A 256 -35.51 6.84 6.91
N GLY A 257 -34.22 7.13 7.14
CA GLY A 257 -33.23 6.13 7.53
C GLY A 257 -31.78 6.53 7.23
N GLU A 258 -30.84 5.70 7.69
CA GLU A 258 -29.42 5.83 7.34
C GLU A 258 -29.17 5.35 5.90
N ARG A 259 -28.17 5.94 5.24
CA ARG A 259 -27.72 5.51 3.91
C ARG A 259 -26.60 4.50 4.08
N ASP A 260 -26.77 3.35 3.44
CA ASP A 260 -25.76 2.30 3.41
C ASP A 260 -24.70 2.62 2.35
N TRP A 261 -23.43 2.49 2.74
CA TRP A 261 -22.29 2.69 1.85
C TRP A 261 -21.47 1.42 1.78
N ILE A 262 -22.09 0.38 1.24
CA ILE A 262 -21.48 -0.95 1.10
C ILE A 262 -20.79 -1.04 -0.26
N LEU A 263 -19.52 -1.42 -0.21
CA LEU A 263 -18.76 -1.87 -1.36
C LEU A 263 -18.86 -3.39 -1.44
N GLU A 264 -19.17 -3.92 -2.61
CA GLU A 264 -19.08 -5.35 -2.88
C GLU A 264 -17.79 -5.66 -3.64
N THR A 265 -17.20 -6.82 -3.36
CA THR A 265 -16.09 -7.35 -4.16
C THR A 265 -16.59 -7.67 -5.57
N ASP A 266 -15.84 -7.28 -6.61
CA ASP A 266 -16.22 -7.65 -7.98
C ASP A 266 -16.02 -9.16 -8.17
N PRO A 267 -17.09 -9.94 -8.42
CA PRO A 267 -16.99 -11.39 -8.55
C PRO A 267 -16.17 -11.83 -9.77
N ASN A 268 -15.92 -10.94 -10.73
CA ASN A 268 -15.11 -11.24 -11.92
C ASN A 268 -13.60 -11.03 -11.67
N CYS A 269 -13.23 -10.43 -10.54
CA CYS A 269 -11.83 -10.23 -10.15
C CYS A 269 -11.38 -11.36 -9.22
N GLU A 270 -10.76 -12.40 -9.78
CA GLU A 270 -10.38 -13.62 -9.06
C GLU A 270 -9.52 -13.35 -7.82
N ILE A 271 -8.56 -12.43 -7.90
CA ILE A 271 -7.70 -12.10 -6.76
C ILE A 271 -8.47 -11.36 -5.66
N ASP A 272 -9.39 -10.46 -6.03
CA ASP A 272 -10.18 -9.72 -5.05
C ASP A 272 -11.11 -10.68 -4.30
N VAL A 273 -11.76 -11.61 -5.01
CA VAL A 273 -12.56 -12.68 -4.41
C VAL A 273 -11.71 -13.53 -3.47
N PHE A 274 -10.55 -14.01 -3.94
CA PHE A 274 -9.67 -14.84 -3.13
C PHE A 274 -9.20 -14.15 -1.84
N LEU A 275 -8.83 -12.88 -1.94
CA LEU A 275 -8.39 -12.07 -0.80
C LEU A 275 -9.55 -11.73 0.14
N ALA A 276 -10.73 -11.40 -0.40
CA ALA A 276 -11.94 -11.16 0.40
C ALA A 276 -12.36 -12.42 1.17
N ASP A 277 -12.40 -13.59 0.52
CA ASP A 277 -12.72 -14.87 1.17
C ASP A 277 -11.73 -15.19 2.29
N THR A 278 -10.45 -14.88 2.08
CA THR A 278 -9.43 -15.08 3.11
C THR A 278 -9.62 -14.11 4.27
N ALA A 279 -9.89 -12.84 3.99
CA ALA A 279 -10.15 -11.82 5.01
C ALA A 279 -11.41 -12.13 5.83
N ASN A 280 -12.48 -12.59 5.19
CA ASN A 280 -13.75 -12.92 5.83
C ASN A 280 -13.65 -14.10 6.80
N LYS A 281 -12.65 -14.98 6.65
CA LYS A 281 -12.35 -16.03 7.65
C LYS A 281 -11.67 -15.49 8.91
N LEU A 282 -11.23 -14.23 8.91
CA LEU A 282 -10.45 -13.60 9.99
C LEU A 282 -11.23 -12.54 10.76
N VAL A 283 -12.44 -12.19 10.31
CA VAL A 283 -13.35 -11.27 10.98
C VAL A 283 -14.57 -12.02 11.51
N ASN A 284 -15.13 -11.57 12.63
CA ASN A 284 -16.33 -12.14 13.24
C ASN A 284 -17.59 -11.41 12.81
N GLU A 285 -17.48 -10.09 12.60
CA GLU A 285 -18.58 -9.22 12.16
C GLU A 285 -18.06 -8.23 11.11
N GLY A 286 -18.97 -7.73 10.29
CA GLY A 286 -18.65 -6.78 9.23
C GLY A 286 -17.86 -7.45 8.10
N ASN A 287 -18.55 -7.79 7.01
CA ASN A 287 -17.89 -8.42 5.87
C ASN A 287 -16.76 -7.53 5.33
N VAL A 288 -15.67 -8.19 4.93
CA VAL A 288 -14.55 -7.56 4.23
C VAL A 288 -14.75 -7.67 2.73
N SER A 289 -14.58 -6.55 2.05
CA SER A 289 -14.60 -6.44 0.59
C SER A 289 -13.26 -5.94 0.08
N VAL A 290 -12.90 -6.37 -1.13
CA VAL A 290 -11.61 -6.06 -1.74
C VAL A 290 -11.86 -5.45 -3.12
N ALA A 291 -11.04 -4.45 -3.45
CA ALA A 291 -10.95 -3.91 -4.80
C ALA A 291 -9.48 -3.73 -5.17
N SER A 292 -9.07 -4.26 -6.33
CA SER A 292 -7.73 -4.02 -6.88
C SER A 292 -7.76 -3.39 -8.26
N PHE A 293 -6.66 -2.72 -8.61
CA PHE A 293 -6.44 -2.06 -9.89
C PHE A 293 -5.07 -2.44 -10.43
N THR A 294 -4.98 -2.71 -11.73
CA THR A 294 -3.76 -3.19 -12.39
C THR A 294 -3.41 -2.34 -13.59
N THR A 295 -2.14 -1.95 -13.67
CA THR A 295 -1.62 -1.12 -14.76
C THR A 295 -0.28 -1.68 -15.25
N GLU A 296 -0.16 -1.92 -16.55
CA GLU A 296 1.13 -2.23 -17.17
C GLU A 296 2.02 -0.98 -17.15
N LYS A 297 3.28 -1.17 -16.72
CA LYS A 297 4.30 -0.13 -16.67
C LYS A 297 5.58 -0.64 -17.35
N SER A 298 6.32 0.30 -17.93
CA SER A 298 7.62 0.06 -18.53
C SER A 298 8.57 1.17 -18.14
N VAL A 299 9.80 0.80 -17.77
CA VAL A 299 10.85 1.74 -17.39
C VAL A 299 12.09 1.48 -18.22
N THR A 300 12.77 2.53 -18.66
CA THR A 300 14.05 2.35 -19.36
C THR A 300 15.09 1.78 -18.40
N THR A 301 15.79 0.71 -18.80
CA THR A 301 16.80 0.06 -17.95
C THR A 301 17.88 1.03 -17.47
N ARG A 302 18.13 2.12 -18.24
CA ARG A 302 19.09 3.15 -17.88
C ARG A 302 18.81 3.82 -16.54
N THR A 303 17.55 3.96 -16.15
CA THR A 303 17.17 4.63 -14.90
C THR A 303 17.23 3.70 -13.69
N LEU A 304 17.52 2.41 -13.89
CA LEU A 304 17.57 1.42 -12.80
C LEU A 304 18.97 1.25 -12.21
N MET A 305 20.01 1.50 -13.01
CA MET A 305 21.38 1.15 -12.66
C MET A 305 22.32 2.36 -12.77
N PRO A 306 23.41 2.40 -11.98
CA PRO A 306 24.46 3.40 -12.12
C PRO A 306 25.15 3.34 -13.49
N ASP A 307 25.76 4.45 -13.89
CA ASP A 307 26.47 4.64 -15.15
C ASP A 307 27.54 3.57 -15.40
N PHE A 308 28.21 3.12 -14.33
CA PHE A 308 29.23 2.06 -14.39
C PHE A 308 28.72 0.69 -14.85
N TYR A 309 27.41 0.42 -14.72
CA TYR A 309 26.82 -0.89 -15.04
C TYR A 309 25.84 -0.84 -16.21
N GLN A 310 25.69 0.29 -16.91
CA GLN A 310 24.68 0.45 -17.97
C GLN A 310 24.79 -0.58 -19.08
N LYS A 311 26.01 -0.94 -19.48
CA LYS A 311 26.26 -1.96 -20.51
C LYS A 311 25.82 -3.36 -20.02
N ASP A 312 26.18 -3.70 -18.79
CA ASP A 312 25.84 -4.99 -18.19
C ASP A 312 24.33 -5.08 -17.91
N ALA A 313 23.72 -3.99 -17.45
CA ALA A 313 22.29 -3.86 -17.23
C ALA A 313 21.51 -4.03 -18.54
N LYS A 314 21.94 -3.36 -19.62
CA LYS A 314 21.32 -3.53 -20.93
C LYS A 314 21.40 -4.97 -21.44
N LYS A 315 22.50 -5.66 -21.14
CA LYS A 315 22.68 -7.08 -21.48
C LYS A 315 21.78 -8.00 -20.63
N LYS A 316 21.62 -7.71 -19.33
CA LYS A 316 20.86 -8.52 -18.37
C LYS A 316 19.34 -8.34 -18.50
N TYR A 317 18.90 -7.09 -18.66
CA TYR A 317 17.50 -6.69 -18.60
C TYR A 317 16.91 -6.26 -19.95
N GLY A 318 17.74 -5.99 -20.95
CA GLY A 318 17.31 -5.37 -22.20
C GLY A 318 17.31 -3.83 -22.14
N SER A 319 16.58 -3.18 -23.03
CA SER A 319 16.47 -1.71 -23.09
C SER A 319 15.45 -1.12 -22.11
N ALA A 320 14.47 -1.92 -21.73
CA ALA A 320 13.41 -1.56 -20.81
C ALA A 320 13.04 -2.77 -19.95
N VAL A 321 12.46 -2.50 -18.80
CA VAL A 321 11.90 -3.49 -17.89
C VAL A 321 10.41 -3.25 -17.78
N ASP A 322 9.64 -4.27 -18.14
CA ASP A 322 8.18 -4.26 -18.07
C ASP A 322 7.71 -4.96 -16.80
N TYR A 323 6.66 -4.43 -16.18
CA TYR A 323 6.04 -4.97 -14.98
C TYR A 323 4.58 -4.52 -14.88
N VAL A 324 3.79 -5.22 -14.08
CA VAL A 324 2.43 -4.81 -13.73
C VAL A 324 2.44 -4.21 -12.33
N ALA A 325 1.99 -2.97 -12.21
CA ALA A 325 1.69 -2.36 -10.92
C ALA A 325 0.28 -2.77 -10.47
N ARG A 326 0.13 -3.18 -9.21
CA ARG A 326 -1.15 -3.53 -8.61
C ARG A 326 -1.36 -2.72 -7.32
N ALA A 327 -2.50 -2.06 -7.21
CA ALA A 327 -2.99 -1.48 -5.96
C ALA A 327 -4.17 -2.31 -5.45
N ILE A 328 -4.22 -2.61 -4.15
CA ILE A 328 -5.26 -3.40 -3.51
C ILE A 328 -5.76 -2.65 -2.28
N TYR A 329 -7.08 -2.55 -2.13
CA TYR A 329 -7.74 -1.87 -1.02
C TYR A 329 -8.70 -2.83 -0.32
N PHE A 330 -8.64 -2.86 1.01
CA PHE A 330 -9.49 -3.70 1.85
C PHE A 330 -10.42 -2.83 2.70
N PHE A 331 -11.70 -3.17 2.68
CA PHE A 331 -12.75 -2.45 3.38
C PHE A 331 -13.51 -3.40 4.29
N GLN A 332 -13.79 -3.01 5.53
CA GLN A 332 -14.65 -3.75 6.44
C GLN A 332 -15.94 -2.96 6.68
N VAL A 333 -17.08 -3.64 6.67
CA VAL A 333 -18.36 -2.98 7.03
C VAL A 333 -18.38 -2.65 8.52
N VAL A 334 -18.47 -1.36 8.84
CA VAL A 334 -18.61 -0.82 10.21
C VAL A 334 -19.75 0.19 10.21
N ASP A 335 -20.81 -0.08 10.98
CA ASP A 335 -22.06 0.69 11.01
C ASP A 335 -22.62 0.95 9.59
N ASN A 336 -22.83 -0.13 8.84
CA ASN A 336 -23.36 -0.13 7.46
C ASN A 336 -22.54 0.68 6.43
N ILE A 337 -21.26 0.94 6.73
CA ILE A 337 -20.33 1.64 5.85
C ILE A 337 -19.09 0.78 5.67
N SER A 338 -18.70 0.52 4.43
CA SER A 338 -17.42 -0.11 4.10
C SER A 338 -16.26 0.87 4.39
N VAL A 339 -15.49 0.61 5.45
CA VAL A 339 -14.37 1.45 5.90
C VAL A 339 -13.04 0.84 5.48
N ALA A 340 -12.23 1.58 4.73
CA ALA A 340 -10.89 1.17 4.34
C ALA A 340 -10.00 1.04 5.58
N PHE A 341 -9.29 -0.09 5.71
CA PHE A 341 -8.44 -0.37 6.86
C PHE A 341 -7.03 -0.82 6.50
N PHE A 342 -6.82 -1.30 5.27
CA PHE A 342 -5.53 -1.82 4.79
C PHE A 342 -5.41 -1.63 3.29
N THR A 343 -4.20 -1.33 2.82
CA THR A 343 -3.87 -1.23 1.41
C THR A 343 -2.50 -1.82 1.11
N MET A 344 -2.35 -2.35 -0.10
CA MET A 344 -1.13 -2.96 -0.60
C MET A 344 -0.85 -2.47 -2.02
N PHE A 345 0.38 -2.03 -2.26
CA PHE A 345 0.88 -1.71 -3.60
C PHE A 345 2.02 -2.65 -3.95
N ALA A 346 1.87 -3.35 -5.07
CA ALA A 346 2.79 -4.39 -5.51
C ALA A 346 3.23 -4.17 -6.96
N GLN A 347 4.37 -4.76 -7.31
CA GLN A 347 4.95 -4.78 -8.63
C GLN A 347 5.21 -6.23 -9.06
N GLU A 348 4.65 -6.62 -10.19
CA GLU A 348 4.62 -7.99 -10.69
C GLU A 348 5.46 -8.06 -11.97
N TYR A 349 6.64 -8.66 -11.87
CA TYR A 349 7.58 -8.83 -12.97
C TYR A 349 7.45 -10.26 -13.50
N HIS A 350 6.84 -10.46 -14.67
CA HIS A 350 6.73 -11.80 -15.27
C HIS A 350 8.10 -12.38 -15.65
N ASN A 351 9.04 -11.51 -16.04
CA ASN A 351 10.39 -11.90 -16.40
C ASN A 351 11.40 -10.76 -16.18
N LEU A 352 12.01 -10.73 -15.00
CA LEU A 352 13.16 -9.90 -14.69
C LEU A 352 14.43 -10.76 -14.73
N ALA A 353 15.19 -10.65 -15.81
CA ALA A 353 16.43 -11.41 -16.03
C ALA A 353 16.27 -12.95 -15.86
N GLY A 354 15.19 -13.51 -16.41
CA GLY A 354 14.89 -14.95 -16.37
C GLY A 354 14.11 -15.40 -15.14
N LYS A 355 13.76 -14.49 -14.21
CA LYS A 355 13.02 -14.81 -12.98
C LYS A 355 11.72 -14.02 -12.91
N SER A 356 10.66 -14.65 -12.40
CA SER A 356 9.40 -13.96 -12.07
C SER A 356 9.42 -13.47 -10.62
N TRP A 357 8.94 -12.25 -10.38
CA TRP A 357 8.93 -11.61 -9.06
C TRP A 357 7.59 -10.94 -8.74
N CYS A 358 7.16 -11.07 -7.48
CA CYS A 358 6.12 -10.24 -6.87
C CYS A 358 6.75 -9.42 -5.76
N VAL A 359 6.86 -8.11 -5.97
CA VAL A 359 7.45 -7.19 -5.01
C VAL A 359 6.32 -6.44 -4.33
N ILE A 360 6.19 -6.57 -3.01
CA ILE A 360 5.31 -5.68 -2.26
C ILE A 360 6.14 -4.44 -1.89
N ASP A 361 5.72 -3.30 -2.40
CA ASP A 361 6.48 -2.05 -2.35
C ASP A 361 5.97 -1.14 -1.22
N TYR A 362 4.65 -1.06 -1.07
CA TYR A 362 4.02 -0.28 0.00
C TYR A 362 2.91 -1.08 0.68
N LEU A 363 2.85 -0.97 2.00
CA LEU A 363 1.79 -1.48 2.87
C LEU A 363 1.41 -0.39 3.85
N ASP A 364 0.12 -0.11 3.99
CA ASP A 364 -0.37 0.84 5.00
C ASP A 364 -1.67 0.33 5.62
N SER A 365 -1.88 0.69 6.88
CA SER A 365 -3.02 0.26 7.68
C SER A 365 -3.48 1.36 8.62
N VAL A 366 -4.78 1.38 8.91
CA VAL A 366 -5.40 2.24 9.92
C VAL A 366 -6.22 1.38 10.89
N PRO A 367 -6.34 1.78 12.16
CA PRO A 367 -6.80 0.89 13.23
C PRO A 367 -8.33 0.94 13.37
N TRP A 368 -9.05 0.94 12.25
CA TRP A 368 -10.51 1.03 12.21
C TRP A 368 -11.20 -0.30 11.95
N MET A 369 -10.43 -1.38 11.84
CA MET A 369 -10.95 -2.74 11.81
C MET A 369 -11.60 -3.07 13.16
N THR A 370 -12.82 -3.60 13.13
CA THR A 370 -13.58 -4.01 14.31
C THR A 370 -13.79 -5.53 14.33
N SER A 371 -14.17 -6.08 15.49
CA SER A 371 -14.68 -7.46 15.63
C SER A 371 -13.86 -8.55 14.89
N THR A 372 -12.57 -8.64 15.19
CA THR A 372 -11.66 -9.58 14.54
C THR A 372 -11.45 -10.84 15.37
N SER A 373 -11.29 -12.01 14.72
CA SER A 373 -10.96 -13.26 15.44
C SER A 373 -9.51 -13.29 15.95
N LYS A 374 -8.66 -12.41 15.39
CA LYS A 374 -7.24 -12.25 15.75
C LYS A 374 -6.92 -10.78 15.94
N LYS A 375 -5.80 -10.46 16.60
CA LYS A 375 -5.29 -9.08 16.67
C LYS A 375 -5.13 -8.51 15.24
N PRO A 376 -5.46 -7.24 14.95
CA PRO A 376 -5.40 -6.67 13.59
C PRO A 376 -4.07 -6.90 12.86
N SER A 377 -2.93 -6.76 13.57
CA SER A 377 -1.59 -7.07 13.04
C SER A 377 -1.50 -8.47 12.43
N LYS A 378 -2.14 -9.47 13.05
CA LYS A 378 -2.18 -10.85 12.55
C LYS A 378 -3.08 -10.99 11.32
N VAL A 379 -4.16 -10.22 11.23
CA VAL A 379 -5.00 -10.16 10.02
C VAL A 379 -4.16 -9.65 8.86
N TYR A 380 -3.44 -8.53 9.02
CA TYR A 380 -2.56 -7.98 7.97
C TYR A 380 -1.51 -9.00 7.52
N SER A 381 -0.91 -9.73 8.47
CA SER A 381 0.03 -10.81 8.14
C SER A 381 -0.59 -11.87 7.23
N GLN A 382 -1.80 -12.33 7.54
CA GLN A 382 -2.47 -13.35 6.74
C GLN A 382 -2.87 -12.83 5.35
N LEU A 383 -3.23 -11.55 5.21
CA LEU A 383 -3.54 -10.95 3.90
C LEU A 383 -2.30 -10.85 3.00
N ILE A 384 -1.13 -10.53 3.57
CA ILE A 384 0.15 -10.54 2.83
C ILE A 384 0.49 -11.96 2.36
N LEU A 385 0.35 -12.96 3.24
CA LEU A 385 0.57 -14.36 2.86
C LEU A 385 -0.43 -14.84 1.79
N ALA A 386 -1.70 -14.42 1.88
CA ALA A 386 -2.72 -14.74 0.89
C ALA A 386 -2.37 -14.15 -0.48
N TYR A 387 -1.85 -12.92 -0.54
CA TYR A 387 -1.34 -12.36 -1.78
C TYR A 387 -0.23 -13.25 -2.36
N PHE A 388 0.79 -13.60 -1.58
CA PHE A 388 1.88 -14.46 -2.05
C PHE A 388 1.41 -15.85 -2.49
N GLU A 389 0.45 -16.45 -1.77
CA GLU A 389 -0.17 -17.72 -2.13
C GLU A 389 -0.88 -17.61 -3.49
N HIS A 390 -1.68 -16.56 -3.69
CA HIS A 390 -2.37 -16.32 -4.96
C HIS A 390 -1.37 -16.18 -6.11
N MET A 391 -0.33 -15.37 -5.93
CA MET A 391 0.70 -15.16 -6.94
C MET A 391 1.47 -16.44 -7.27
N GLY A 392 1.77 -17.25 -6.26
CA GLY A 392 2.36 -18.57 -6.42
C GLY A 392 1.47 -19.54 -7.22
N LYS A 393 0.16 -19.54 -6.99
CA LYS A 393 -0.84 -20.27 -7.81
C LYS A 393 -0.87 -19.79 -9.27
N LYS A 394 -0.64 -18.49 -9.50
CA LYS A 394 -0.47 -17.91 -10.86
C LYS A 394 0.88 -18.23 -11.50
N GLY A 395 1.82 -18.84 -10.76
CA GLY A 395 3.10 -19.32 -11.28
C GLY A 395 4.28 -18.37 -11.10
N PHE A 396 4.12 -17.31 -10.30
CA PHE A 396 5.27 -16.55 -9.80
C PHE A 396 6.11 -17.41 -8.87
N LYS A 397 7.43 -17.23 -8.92
CA LYS A 397 8.38 -18.08 -8.19
C LYS A 397 9.09 -17.35 -7.05
N HIS A 398 9.16 -16.03 -7.14
CA HIS A 398 9.87 -15.23 -6.16
C HIS A 398 8.97 -14.09 -5.64
N GLY A 399 9.04 -13.85 -4.34
CA GLY A 399 8.50 -12.66 -3.68
C GLY A 399 9.64 -11.80 -3.14
N HIS A 400 9.36 -10.51 -2.94
CA HIS A 400 10.27 -9.58 -2.28
C HIS A 400 9.53 -8.63 -1.33
N LEU A 401 10.17 -8.34 -0.20
CA LEU A 401 9.74 -7.36 0.79
C LEU A 401 10.95 -6.56 1.27
N TRP A 402 10.75 -5.26 1.51
CA TRP A 402 11.72 -4.39 2.17
C TRP A 402 11.11 -3.79 3.44
N ALA A 403 11.79 -3.98 4.57
CA ALA A 403 11.44 -3.40 5.86
C ALA A 403 11.91 -1.94 5.95
N ASN A 404 11.10 -1.04 5.41
CA ASN A 404 11.30 0.40 5.48
C ASN A 404 10.09 1.09 6.15
N PRO A 405 10.06 1.17 7.49
CA PRO A 405 8.93 1.78 8.17
C PRO A 405 8.90 3.30 7.94
N PRO A 406 7.71 3.92 7.77
CA PRO A 406 7.59 5.37 7.74
C PRO A 406 7.95 5.98 9.10
N CYS A 407 8.36 7.26 9.11
CA CYS A 407 8.50 7.98 10.37
C CYS A 407 7.09 8.23 10.98
N PRO A 408 6.91 8.11 12.31
CA PRO A 408 5.62 8.42 12.93
C PRO A 408 5.10 9.80 12.55
N GLY A 409 3.87 9.85 12.02
CA GLY A 409 3.24 11.07 11.51
C GLY A 409 3.50 11.38 10.03
N ASP A 410 4.30 10.57 9.33
CA ASP A 410 4.37 10.59 7.86
C ASP A 410 3.21 9.78 7.26
N ASP A 411 2.67 10.24 6.14
CA ASP A 411 1.66 9.50 5.39
C ASP A 411 2.32 8.54 4.41
N TYR A 412 2.05 7.24 4.60
CA TYR A 412 2.58 6.22 3.71
C TYR A 412 1.63 5.88 2.56
N ALA A 413 0.33 5.73 2.79
CA ALA A 413 -0.70 5.72 1.74
C ALA A 413 -2.00 6.34 2.21
N PHE A 414 -2.43 6.04 3.44
CA PHE A 414 -3.55 6.73 4.07
C PHE A 414 -3.10 8.10 4.57
N ASN A 415 -3.83 9.14 4.18
CA ASN A 415 -3.57 10.51 4.60
C ASN A 415 -4.03 10.72 6.04
N VAL A 416 -3.13 11.21 6.91
CA VAL A 416 -3.31 11.46 8.34
C VAL A 416 -3.88 10.26 9.11
N HIS A 417 -3.00 9.53 9.79
CA HIS A 417 -3.35 8.47 10.75
C HIS A 417 -3.90 9.03 12.09
N PRO A 418 -4.61 8.21 12.89
CA PRO A 418 -5.00 8.62 14.23
C PRO A 418 -3.77 8.87 15.13
N GLU A 419 -3.89 9.79 16.08
CA GLU A 419 -2.78 10.15 16.99
C GLU A 419 -2.28 8.95 17.83
N PHE A 420 -3.12 7.95 18.06
CA PHE A 420 -2.78 6.72 18.78
C PHE A 420 -2.25 5.59 17.88
N GLN A 421 -2.01 5.86 16.59
CA GLN A 421 -1.45 4.88 15.65
C GLN A 421 -0.11 4.35 16.18
N LYS A 422 0.04 3.02 16.17
CA LYS A 422 1.29 2.36 16.52
C LYS A 422 2.09 2.11 15.26
N TYR A 423 3.34 2.54 15.26
CA TYR A 423 4.31 2.29 14.21
C TYR A 423 5.34 1.28 14.71
N LEU A 424 5.71 0.33 13.85
CA LEU A 424 6.86 -0.52 14.12
C LEU A 424 8.11 0.24 13.69
N ASP A 425 9.13 0.28 14.55
CA ASP A 425 10.46 0.69 14.10
C ASP A 425 11.06 -0.37 13.17
N ARG A 426 12.24 -0.08 12.61
CA ARG A 426 12.89 -0.93 11.61
C ARG A 426 13.12 -2.34 12.13
N ASN A 427 13.60 -2.49 13.36
CA ASN A 427 13.90 -3.81 13.93
C ASN A 427 12.63 -4.58 14.23
N ALA A 428 11.62 -3.92 14.79
CA ALA A 428 10.33 -4.53 15.07
C ALA A 428 9.62 -4.96 13.76
N LEU A 429 9.75 -4.19 12.68
CA LEU A 429 9.20 -4.54 11.37
C LEU A 429 9.93 -5.73 10.75
N ILE A 430 11.27 -5.79 10.86
CA ILE A 430 12.08 -6.95 10.44
C ILE A 430 11.60 -8.21 11.17
N CYS A 431 11.48 -8.17 12.49
CA CYS A 431 11.01 -9.30 13.28
C CYS A 431 9.58 -9.71 12.91
N TRP A 432 8.71 -8.73 12.63
CA TRP A 432 7.33 -8.99 12.21
C TRP A 432 7.27 -9.71 10.86
N TYR A 433 8.04 -9.25 9.86
CA TYR A 433 8.14 -9.94 8.58
C TYR A 433 8.76 -11.33 8.70
N GLN A 434 9.82 -11.51 9.48
CA GLN A 434 10.40 -12.83 9.75
C GLN A 434 9.36 -13.79 10.34
N SER A 435 8.60 -13.34 11.35
CA SER A 435 7.54 -14.14 11.96
C SER A 435 6.45 -14.50 10.95
N LEU A 436 6.00 -13.55 10.13
CA LEU A 436 5.02 -13.78 9.07
C LEU A 436 5.53 -14.80 8.03
N LEU A 437 6.77 -14.65 7.56
CA LEU A 437 7.32 -15.53 6.53
C LEU A 437 7.53 -16.94 7.09
N GLU A 438 7.97 -17.05 8.34
CA GLU A 438 8.12 -18.34 9.00
C GLU A 438 6.78 -19.07 9.18
N GLU A 439 5.71 -18.35 9.50
CA GLU A 439 4.36 -18.92 9.51
C GLU A 439 3.91 -19.36 8.12
N GLY A 440 4.15 -18.55 7.09
CA GLY A 440 3.87 -18.91 5.70
C GLY A 440 4.62 -20.18 5.27
N ARG A 441 5.88 -20.31 5.70
CA ARG A 441 6.72 -21.49 5.43
C ARG A 441 6.17 -22.73 6.14
N LYS A 442 5.83 -22.62 7.43
CA LYS A 442 5.22 -23.73 8.21
C LYS A 442 3.87 -24.17 7.63
N ALA A 443 3.08 -23.22 7.12
CA ALA A 443 1.81 -23.50 6.47
C ALA A 443 1.94 -24.01 5.02
N GLY A 444 3.16 -24.09 4.47
CA GLY A 444 3.41 -24.52 3.09
C GLY A 444 2.99 -23.52 2.01
N LEU A 445 2.66 -22.27 2.39
CA LEU A 445 2.24 -21.20 1.49
C LEU A 445 3.43 -20.60 0.72
N ILE A 446 4.60 -20.60 1.36
CA ILE A 446 5.89 -20.26 0.74
C ILE A 446 6.88 -21.41 0.97
N SER A 447 7.86 -21.58 0.08
CA SER A 447 8.80 -22.69 0.14
C SER A 447 9.99 -22.37 1.04
N ASN A 448 10.51 -21.15 0.95
CA ASN A 448 11.57 -20.63 1.80
C ASN A 448 11.56 -19.10 1.78
N PHE A 449 12.37 -18.50 2.65
CA PHE A 449 12.75 -17.09 2.54
C PHE A 449 14.15 -16.90 3.10
N ARG A 450 14.86 -15.90 2.59
CA ARG A 450 16.21 -15.53 3.04
C ARG A 450 16.37 -14.01 3.02
N ASN A 451 17.24 -13.47 3.86
CA ASN A 451 17.62 -12.06 3.82
C ASN A 451 18.83 -11.81 2.90
N PHE A 452 19.20 -10.54 2.70
CA PHE A 452 20.35 -10.18 1.88
C PHE A 452 21.67 -10.81 2.33
N ARG A 453 21.93 -10.85 3.64
CA ARG A 453 23.15 -11.46 4.21
C ARG A 453 23.27 -12.92 3.77
N GLU A 454 22.18 -13.67 3.88
CA GLU A 454 22.12 -15.08 3.56
C GLU A 454 22.26 -15.33 2.04
N GLU A 455 21.55 -14.57 1.21
CA GLU A 455 21.67 -14.66 -0.25
C GLU A 455 23.09 -14.31 -0.74
N SER A 456 23.72 -13.31 -0.12
CA SER A 456 25.09 -12.90 -0.44
C SER A 456 26.12 -13.95 -0.01
N ALA A 457 25.95 -14.55 1.19
CA ALA A 457 26.81 -15.63 1.68
C ALA A 457 26.75 -16.89 0.78
N ASP A 458 25.63 -17.11 0.10
CA ASP A 458 25.44 -18.18 -0.89
C ASP A 458 25.99 -17.82 -2.29
N GLY A 459 26.70 -16.69 -2.40
CA GLY A 459 27.34 -16.24 -3.63
C GLY A 459 26.37 -15.76 -4.70
N LYS A 460 25.10 -15.50 -4.36
CA LYS A 460 24.11 -15.04 -5.36
C LYS A 460 24.29 -13.58 -5.74
N PHE A 461 24.86 -12.77 -4.85
CA PHE A 461 25.07 -11.33 -5.04
C PHE A 461 26.55 -10.95 -4.83
N ASN A 462 27.40 -11.25 -5.80
CA ASN A 462 28.85 -10.96 -5.70
C ASN A 462 29.19 -9.56 -6.21
N LYS A 463 28.40 -9.04 -7.16
CA LYS A 463 28.59 -7.71 -7.77
C LYS A 463 27.27 -6.95 -7.76
N PRO A 464 27.29 -5.60 -7.84
CA PRO A 464 26.08 -4.79 -7.91
C PRO A 464 25.09 -5.21 -9.01
N ILE A 465 25.60 -5.67 -10.16
CA ILE A 465 24.76 -6.15 -11.27
C ILE A 465 24.01 -7.46 -10.95
N ASP A 466 24.41 -8.21 -9.92
CA ASP A 466 23.76 -9.46 -9.54
C ASP A 466 22.46 -9.22 -8.77
N LEU A 467 22.38 -8.08 -8.07
CA LEU A 467 21.20 -7.64 -7.32
C LEU A 467 19.94 -7.61 -8.22
N PRO A 468 18.78 -8.06 -7.73
CA PRO A 468 17.52 -7.82 -8.39
C PRO A 468 17.11 -6.38 -8.11
N VAL A 469 17.06 -5.56 -9.16
CA VAL A 469 16.71 -4.14 -9.07
C VAL A 469 15.28 -3.96 -9.53
N PHE A 470 14.43 -3.55 -8.60
CA PHE A 470 13.01 -3.24 -8.82
C PHE A 470 12.81 -1.72 -8.81
N VAL A 471 11.79 -1.26 -9.53
CA VAL A 471 11.46 0.16 -9.65
C VAL A 471 11.13 0.76 -8.28
N LYS A 472 11.75 1.90 -7.94
CA LYS A 472 11.55 2.66 -6.69
C LYS A 472 11.63 1.79 -5.43
N SER A 473 12.47 0.76 -5.46
CA SER A 473 12.68 -0.17 -4.34
C SER A 473 14.15 -0.17 -3.90
N LEU A 474 14.44 -0.83 -2.77
CA LEU A 474 15.69 -0.73 -2.02
C LEU A 474 16.96 -0.61 -2.88
N TRP A 475 17.25 -1.63 -3.70
CA TRP A 475 18.53 -1.66 -4.41
C TRP A 475 18.64 -0.62 -5.52
N GLN A 476 17.54 -0.21 -6.15
CA GLN A 476 17.60 0.92 -7.08
C GLN A 476 17.98 2.20 -6.35
N GLU A 477 17.32 2.47 -5.23
CA GLU A 477 17.54 3.69 -4.44
C GLU A 477 18.96 3.75 -3.90
N VAL A 478 19.45 2.67 -3.29
CA VAL A 478 20.82 2.59 -2.75
C VAL A 478 21.86 2.81 -3.84
N LEU A 479 21.71 2.13 -4.99
CA LEU A 479 22.69 2.22 -6.08
C LEU A 479 22.76 3.62 -6.68
N LEU A 480 21.60 4.26 -6.91
CA LEU A 480 21.53 5.61 -7.48
C LEU A 480 21.96 6.68 -6.46
N ALA A 481 21.53 6.57 -5.20
CA ALA A 481 21.95 7.48 -4.15
C ALA A 481 23.47 7.42 -3.92
N THR A 482 24.07 6.23 -4.02
CA THR A 482 25.53 6.08 -3.93
C THR A 482 26.24 6.78 -5.09
N GLN A 483 25.73 6.63 -6.32
CA GLN A 483 26.25 7.35 -7.47
C GLN A 483 26.17 8.87 -7.27
N ASP A 484 25.02 9.37 -6.83
CA ASP A 484 24.80 10.80 -6.65
C ASP A 484 25.70 11.39 -5.56
N LYS A 485 25.86 10.68 -4.44
CA LYS A 485 26.82 11.05 -3.38
C LYS A 485 28.26 11.15 -3.93
N MET A 486 28.68 10.22 -4.77
CA MET A 486 30.02 10.26 -5.39
C MET A 486 30.19 11.39 -6.40
N LEU A 487 29.14 11.73 -7.16
CA LEU A 487 29.20 12.83 -8.14
C LEU A 487 29.37 14.19 -7.47
N VAL A 488 28.85 14.34 -6.24
CA VAL A 488 28.98 15.57 -5.45
C VAL A 488 30.30 15.59 -4.66
N ASN A 489 30.80 14.43 -4.20
CA ASN A 489 32.04 14.35 -3.44
C ASN A 489 33.28 14.43 -4.36
N LYS A 490 33.96 15.59 -4.35
CA LYS A 490 35.17 15.84 -5.14
C LYS A 490 36.44 15.18 -4.58
N GLU A 491 36.42 14.65 -3.37
CA GLU A 491 37.57 14.02 -2.72
C GLU A 491 37.80 12.58 -3.19
N VAL A 492 36.73 11.90 -3.63
CA VAL A 492 36.78 10.51 -4.07
C VAL A 492 36.67 10.45 -5.59
N ALA A 493 37.64 9.81 -6.24
CA ALA A 493 37.60 9.63 -7.69
C ALA A 493 36.35 8.84 -8.13
N TYR A 494 35.59 9.38 -9.07
CA TYR A 494 34.40 8.75 -9.65
C TYR A 494 34.81 7.60 -10.59
N ASN A 495 34.92 6.40 -10.02
CA ASN A 495 35.26 5.18 -10.76
C ASN A 495 34.58 3.95 -10.11
N LYS A 496 34.53 2.85 -10.88
CA LYS A 496 33.85 1.61 -10.48
C LYS A 496 34.37 1.01 -9.18
N ILE A 497 35.68 1.07 -8.91
CA ILE A 497 36.29 0.48 -7.71
C ILE A 497 35.81 1.24 -6.47
N ASN A 498 35.85 2.57 -6.51
CA ASN A 498 35.39 3.39 -5.39
C ASN A 498 33.87 3.30 -5.21
N PHE A 499 33.12 3.13 -6.29
CA PHE A 499 31.68 2.87 -6.22
C PHE A 499 31.37 1.56 -5.49
N GLU A 500 32.00 0.46 -5.90
CA GLU A 500 31.80 -0.84 -5.25
C GLU A 500 32.21 -0.80 -3.76
N LYS A 501 33.28 -0.09 -3.41
CA LYS A 501 33.69 0.12 -2.01
C LYS A 501 32.67 0.93 -1.20
N SER A 502 32.06 1.95 -1.82
CA SER A 502 31.09 2.81 -1.13
C SER A 502 29.81 2.06 -0.76
N LEU A 503 29.47 1.00 -1.50
CA LEU A 503 28.31 0.14 -1.22
C LEU A 503 28.52 -0.81 -0.03
N GLU A 504 29.76 -1.03 0.44
CA GLU A 504 30.03 -2.00 1.50
C GLU A 504 29.32 -1.66 2.81
N GLU A 505 29.14 -0.37 3.10
CA GLU A 505 28.40 0.08 4.28
C GLU A 505 26.90 -0.19 4.12
N ASP A 506 26.32 0.17 2.97
CA ASP A 506 24.91 -0.13 2.67
C ASP A 506 24.64 -1.64 2.71
N TYR A 507 25.53 -2.49 2.18
CA TYR A 507 25.39 -3.94 2.27
C TYR A 507 25.35 -4.46 3.72
N LYS A 508 26.14 -3.87 4.62
CA LYS A 508 26.11 -4.21 6.05
C LYS A 508 24.85 -3.69 6.72
N GLU A 509 24.45 -2.46 6.41
CA GLU A 509 23.25 -1.84 6.96
C GLU A 509 21.99 -2.59 6.53
N ARG A 510 21.92 -3.03 5.28
CA ARG A 510 20.78 -3.69 4.64
C ARG A 510 20.85 -5.22 4.70
N ALA A 511 21.71 -5.77 5.55
CA ALA A 511 21.93 -7.21 5.68
C ALA A 511 20.65 -8.00 6.00
N GLU A 512 19.74 -7.41 6.79
CA GLU A 512 18.62 -8.11 7.41
C GLU A 512 17.25 -7.49 7.10
N ASP A 513 17.21 -6.34 6.43
CA ASP A 513 15.98 -5.56 6.25
C ASP A 513 15.23 -5.84 4.94
N ASN A 514 15.68 -6.79 4.14
CA ASN A 514 15.02 -7.14 2.90
C ASN A 514 15.03 -8.66 2.69
N PHE A 515 13.93 -9.15 2.14
CA PHE A 515 13.59 -10.57 2.13
C PHE A 515 13.37 -11.06 0.71
N TYR A 516 13.95 -12.21 0.38
CA TYR A 516 13.80 -12.93 -0.86
C TYR A 516 13.03 -14.21 -0.58
N ILE A 517 11.85 -14.34 -1.17
CA ILE A 517 10.85 -15.33 -0.78
C ILE A 517 10.66 -16.31 -1.92
N GLY A 518 10.78 -17.61 -1.68
CA GLY A 518 10.39 -18.64 -2.62
C GLY A 518 8.89 -18.91 -2.53
N LEU A 519 8.15 -18.76 -3.63
CA LEU A 519 6.71 -18.98 -3.65
C LEU A 519 6.36 -20.43 -3.99
N CYS A 520 5.39 -20.99 -3.26
CA CYS A 520 4.78 -22.28 -3.57
C CYS A 520 3.64 -22.13 -4.58
N GLY A 521 3.24 -23.22 -5.24
CA GLY A 521 2.02 -23.23 -6.06
C GLY A 521 2.23 -23.94 -7.38
N SER A 522 2.16 -23.19 -8.48
CA SER A 522 2.12 -23.80 -9.81
C SER A 522 3.43 -24.45 -10.21
N GLN A 523 3.39 -25.65 -10.81
CA GLN A 523 4.55 -26.27 -11.48
C GLN A 523 4.91 -25.59 -12.81
N ARG A 524 4.15 -24.56 -13.24
CA ARG A 524 4.42 -23.81 -14.47
C ARG A 524 5.84 -23.21 -14.46
N LEU A 525 6.46 -23.21 -15.63
CA LEU A 525 7.78 -22.57 -15.86
C LEU A 525 7.67 -21.04 -15.92
N LYS A 526 6.54 -20.51 -16.38
CA LYS A 526 6.26 -19.06 -16.48
C LYS A 526 4.94 -18.73 -15.80
N PRO A 527 4.83 -17.55 -15.16
CA PRO A 527 3.56 -17.09 -14.63
C PRO A 527 2.52 -16.94 -15.74
N LEU A 528 1.24 -17.10 -15.37
CA LEU A 528 0.14 -16.70 -16.22
C LEU A 528 0.21 -15.18 -16.47
N PRO A 529 -0.05 -14.71 -17.70
CA PRO A 529 -0.20 -13.28 -17.95
C PRO A 529 -1.30 -12.70 -17.05
N THR A 530 -1.12 -11.46 -16.61
CA THR A 530 -2.19 -10.75 -15.90
C THR A 530 -3.32 -10.50 -16.89
N GLN A 531 -4.45 -11.17 -16.70
CA GLN A 531 -5.64 -11.01 -17.55
C GLN A 531 -6.50 -9.86 -17.05
N ASN A 532 -7.29 -9.26 -17.95
CA ASN A 532 -8.29 -8.23 -17.64
C ASN A 532 -7.72 -7.05 -16.83
N LEU A 533 -6.68 -6.40 -17.38
CA LEU A 533 -6.14 -5.18 -16.79
C LEU A 533 -7.24 -4.16 -16.56
N ASN A 534 -7.20 -3.54 -15.39
CA ASN A 534 -8.18 -2.55 -14.95
C ASN A 534 -7.45 -1.32 -14.40
N PRO A 535 -6.78 -0.54 -15.27
CA PRO A 535 -6.03 0.62 -14.84
C PRO A 535 -6.97 1.70 -14.29
N HIS A 536 -6.51 2.41 -13.26
CA HIS A 536 -7.23 3.53 -12.69
C HIS A 536 -6.26 4.67 -12.40
N GLU A 537 -6.55 5.88 -12.88
CA GLU A 537 -5.65 7.03 -12.79
C GLU A 537 -5.32 7.41 -11.35
N ILE A 538 -6.32 7.42 -10.46
CA ILE A 538 -6.13 7.71 -9.03
C ILE A 538 -5.78 6.47 -8.21
N LEU A 539 -6.62 5.43 -8.26
CA LEU A 539 -6.54 4.27 -7.38
C LEU A 539 -5.49 3.23 -7.82
N GLY A 540 -4.94 3.33 -9.02
CA GLY A 540 -3.96 2.37 -9.54
C GLY A 540 -2.52 2.62 -9.09
N ASP A 541 -2.24 3.76 -8.45
CA ASP A 541 -0.90 4.16 -8.02
C ASP A 541 -0.92 4.83 -6.63
N ARG A 542 0.11 4.57 -5.82
CA ARG A 542 0.21 5.06 -4.44
C ARG A 542 0.33 6.58 -4.38
N GLU A 543 1.10 7.19 -5.27
CA GLU A 543 1.35 8.63 -5.26
C GLU A 543 0.06 9.37 -5.63
N THR A 544 -0.61 8.95 -6.69
CA THR A 544 -1.89 9.56 -7.13
C THR A 544 -3.01 9.35 -6.13
N PHE A 545 -3.06 8.18 -5.46
CA PHE A 545 -4.00 7.92 -4.39
C PHE A 545 -3.80 8.88 -3.21
N LEU A 546 -2.57 9.00 -2.72
CA LEU A 546 -2.27 9.89 -1.60
C LEU A 546 -2.52 11.36 -1.97
N ASP A 547 -2.12 11.79 -3.17
CA ASP A 547 -2.35 13.15 -3.66
C ASP A 547 -3.83 13.48 -3.71
N LYS A 548 -4.67 12.54 -4.16
CA LYS A 548 -6.14 12.70 -4.12
C LYS A 548 -6.64 12.83 -2.69
N CYS A 549 -6.17 11.99 -1.76
CA CYS A 549 -6.57 12.07 -0.37
C CYS A 549 -6.19 13.41 0.27
N ILE A 550 -4.99 13.93 0.00
CA ILE A 550 -4.54 15.24 0.47
C ILE A 550 -5.39 16.37 -0.12
N ALA A 551 -5.63 16.34 -1.44
CA ALA A 551 -6.40 17.38 -2.12
C ALA A 551 -7.82 17.53 -1.57
N GLU A 552 -8.49 16.40 -1.32
CA GLU A 552 -9.88 16.34 -0.84
C GLU A 552 -10.01 16.35 0.69
N ASN A 553 -8.89 16.39 1.43
CA ASN A 553 -8.82 16.16 2.88
C ASN A 553 -9.51 14.86 3.32
N TRP A 554 -9.37 13.80 2.51
CA TRP A 554 -9.75 12.45 2.92
C TRP A 554 -8.72 11.95 3.90
N GLU A 555 -9.00 12.09 5.19
CA GLU A 555 -8.13 11.61 6.25
C GLU A 555 -8.69 10.43 7.03
N PHE A 556 -7.81 9.74 7.75
CA PHE A 556 -8.11 8.53 8.50
C PHE A 556 -7.84 8.70 10.01
N SER A 557 -7.79 9.94 10.50
CA SER A 557 -7.44 10.30 11.87
C SER A 557 -8.49 9.95 12.93
N SER A 558 -9.74 9.71 12.51
CA SER A 558 -10.84 9.23 13.36
C SER A 558 -11.75 8.31 12.55
N LEU A 559 -12.48 7.41 13.20
CA LEU A 559 -13.44 6.55 12.51
C LEU A 559 -14.45 7.35 11.66
N ARG A 560 -14.89 8.50 12.16
CA ARG A 560 -15.80 9.40 11.43
C ARG A 560 -15.21 9.91 10.11
N ARG A 561 -13.96 10.36 10.15
CA ARG A 561 -13.24 10.83 8.96
C ARG A 561 -12.87 9.67 8.04
N ALA A 562 -12.46 8.53 8.59
CA ALA A 562 -12.19 7.31 7.83
C ALA A 562 -13.42 6.82 7.07
N LYS A 563 -14.63 6.87 7.67
CA LYS A 563 -15.90 6.60 6.98
C LYS A 563 -16.12 7.55 5.81
N TYR A 564 -16.00 8.87 6.03
CA TYR A 564 -16.13 9.87 4.96
C TYR A 564 -15.15 9.62 3.81
N SER A 565 -13.87 9.48 4.13
CA SER A 565 -12.81 9.17 3.17
C SER A 565 -13.07 7.89 2.40
N SER A 566 -13.53 6.84 3.09
CA SER A 566 -13.86 5.55 2.46
C SER A 566 -15.04 5.68 1.49
N VAL A 567 -16.07 6.46 1.83
CA VAL A 567 -17.19 6.73 0.91
C VAL A 567 -16.69 7.43 -0.36
N GLY A 568 -15.77 8.39 -0.24
CA GLY A 568 -15.14 9.04 -1.40
C GLY A 568 -14.39 8.05 -2.29
N ILE A 569 -13.60 7.15 -1.68
CA ILE A 569 -12.87 6.09 -2.39
C ILE A 569 -13.85 5.10 -3.06
N ILE A 570 -14.92 4.71 -2.36
CA ILE A 570 -15.96 3.83 -2.91
C ILE A 570 -16.65 4.48 -4.11
N GLY A 571 -16.89 5.80 -4.07
CA GLY A 571 -17.41 6.55 -5.21
C GLY A 571 -16.51 6.42 -6.44
N LEU A 572 -15.19 6.54 -6.27
CA LEU A 572 -14.22 6.32 -7.36
C LEU A 572 -14.26 4.87 -7.88
N ILE A 573 -14.32 3.88 -6.99
CA ILE A 573 -14.40 2.46 -7.37
C ILE A 573 -15.68 2.17 -8.16
N LYS A 574 -16.84 2.66 -7.67
CA LYS A 574 -18.14 2.46 -8.33
C LYS A 574 -18.18 3.14 -9.70
N ALA A 575 -17.68 4.38 -9.79
CA ALA A 575 -17.57 5.08 -11.07
C ALA A 575 -16.72 4.29 -12.09
N ALA A 576 -15.58 3.74 -11.66
CA ALA A 576 -14.74 2.89 -12.52
C ALA A 576 -15.43 1.59 -12.97
N ARG A 577 -16.35 1.07 -12.17
CA ARG A 577 -17.18 -0.11 -12.50
C ARG A 577 -18.45 0.23 -13.30
N GLY A 578 -18.71 1.51 -13.59
CA GLY A 578 -19.95 1.96 -14.21
C GLY A 578 -21.18 1.79 -13.31
N GLN A 579 -20.98 1.70 -11.99
CA GLN A 579 -22.03 1.62 -10.98
C GLN A 579 -22.32 3.05 -10.48
N GLN A 580 -23.58 3.48 -10.51
CA GLN A 580 -24.02 4.75 -9.92
C GLN A 580 -24.40 4.57 -8.45
#